data_AF-A0A673LMX6-F1
#
_entry.id   AF-A0A673LMX6-F1
#
_cell.length_a   1.000
_cell.length_b   1.000
_cell.length_c   1.000
_cell.angle_alpha   90.00
_cell.angle_beta   90.00
_cell.angle_gamma   90.00
#
_symmetry.space_group_name_H-M   'P 1'
#
loop_
_entity.id
_entity.type
_entity.pdbx_description
1 polymer ?
#
loop_
_entity_poly.entity_id
_entity_poly.type
_entity_poly.pdbx_seq_one_letter_code
_entity_poly.pdbx_strand_id
1 'polypeptide(L)' 'IFDIVPGEEDGTFLVKARFMGEDMERFPLKYQDLLQYEEVAVMKMFDKAKVNVNLLIFLLKKKFFKK' A
#
# COMPACT_ATOMS: atom_id res chain seq x y z
N ILE A 1 -2.49 -12.86 3.84
CA ILE A 1 -3.36 -12.14 2.86
C ILE A 1 -3.22 -10.65 3.14
N PHE A 2 -3.12 -9.83 2.10
CA PHE A 2 -3.07 -8.36 2.23
C PHE A 2 -4.41 -7.77 1.79
N ASP A 3 -4.98 -6.91 2.63
CA ASP A 3 -6.18 -6.14 2.34
C ASP A 3 -5.84 -4.65 2.34
N ILE A 4 -6.18 -3.96 1.26
CA ILE A 4 -6.01 -2.51 1.13
C ILE A 4 -7.39 -1.89 1.21
N VAL A 5 -7.59 -1.00 2.17
CA VAL A 5 -8.81 -0.21 2.35
C VAL A 5 -8.51 1.28 2.22
N PRO A 6 -9.44 2.11 1.72
CA PRO A 6 -9.28 3.56 1.75
C PRO A 6 -9.20 4.06 3.20
N GLY A 7 -8.38 5.08 3.43
CA GLY A 7 -8.30 5.78 4.71
C GLY A 7 -9.37 6.87 4.84
N GLU A 8 -9.27 7.66 5.90
CA GLU A 8 -10.23 8.75 6.19
C GLU A 8 -10.05 9.95 5.25
N GLU A 9 -8.82 10.17 4.78
CA GLU A 9 -8.48 11.28 3.89
C GLU A 9 -8.26 10.79 2.45
N ASP A 10 -8.58 11.65 1.49
CA ASP A 10 -8.37 11.37 0.07
C ASP A 10 -6.89 11.05 -0.22
N GLY A 11 -6.66 9.96 -0.95
CA GLY A 11 -5.31 9.49 -1.26
C GLY A 11 -4.58 8.82 -0.10
N THR A 12 -5.24 8.57 1.03
CA THR A 12 -4.73 7.72 2.10
C THR A 12 -5.32 6.31 2.02
N PHE A 13 -4.51 5.33 2.39
CA PHE A 13 -4.84 3.91 2.36
C PHE A 13 -4.32 3.23 3.61
N LEU A 14 -5.01 2.18 4.02
CA LEU A 14 -4.60 1.34 5.14
C LEU A 14 -4.39 -0.08 4.62
N VAL A 15 -3.15 -0.54 4.66
CA VAL A 15 -2.80 -1.91 4.29
C VAL A 15 -2.85 -2.76 5.57
N LYS A 16 -3.75 -3.72 5.58
CA LYS A 16 -3.87 -4.76 6.60
C LYS A 16 -3.25 -6.04 6.07
N ALA A 17 -2.53 -6.76 6.90
CA ALA A 17 -2.01 -8.06 6.54
C ALA A 17 -2.45 -9.09 7.60
N ARG A 18 -2.82 -10.28 7.16
CA ARG A 18 -2.99 -11.45 8.01
C ARG A 18 -1.91 -12.47 7.68
N PHE A 19 -1.13 -12.87 8.68
CA PHE A 19 -0.07 -13.87 8.55
C PHE A 19 -0.30 -14.99 9.54
N MET A 20 -0.35 -16.25 9.05
CA MET A 20 -0.62 -17.44 9.88
C MET A 20 -1.89 -17.35 10.76
N GLY A 21 -2.91 -16.62 10.32
CA GLY A 21 -4.16 -16.43 11.08
C GLY A 21 -4.15 -15.25 12.03
N GLU A 22 -3.00 -14.61 12.25
CA GLU A 22 -2.87 -13.41 13.09
C GLU A 22 -2.90 -12.13 12.23
N ASP A 23 -3.63 -11.13 12.71
CA ASP A 23 -3.64 -9.80 12.10
C ASP A 23 -2.35 -9.07 12.47
N MET A 24 -1.62 -8.63 11.45
CA MET A 24 -0.43 -7.79 11.59
C MET A 24 -0.85 -6.34 11.89
N GLU A 25 0.12 -5.56 12.38
CA GLU A 25 -0.03 -4.10 12.47
C GLU A 25 -0.51 -3.53 11.13
N ARG A 26 -1.23 -2.40 11.20
CA ARG A 26 -1.73 -1.74 10.00
C ARG A 26 -0.66 -0.81 9.45
N PHE A 27 -0.43 -0.85 8.15
CA PHE A 27 0.53 0.02 7.50
C PHE A 27 -0.23 1.19 6.85
N PRO A 28 -0.15 2.41 7.43
CA PRO A 28 -0.71 3.59 6.80
C PRO A 28 0.11 3.94 5.55
N LEU A 29 -0.58 4.26 4.47
CA LEU A 29 0.03 4.51 3.18
C LEU A 29 -0.59 5.76 2.56
N LYS A 30 0.24 6.76 2.24
CA LYS A 30 -0.21 7.94 1.50
C LYS A 30 0.24 7.83 0.05
N TYR A 31 -0.69 8.10 -0.86
CA TYR A 31 -0.43 8.04 -2.29
C TYR A 31 0.65 9.04 -2.72
N GLN A 32 0.68 10.23 -2.12
CA GLN A 32 1.71 11.24 -2.39
C GLN A 32 3.10 10.76 -2.00
N ASP A 33 3.24 9.99 -0.92
CA ASP A 33 4.54 9.45 -0.50
C ASP A 33 5.03 8.46 -1.56
N LEU A 34 4.17 7.60 -2.11
CA LEU A 34 4.53 6.67 -3.18
C LEU A 34 5.06 7.35 -4.44
N LEU A 35 4.51 8.51 -4.82
CA LEU A 35 4.97 9.27 -5.98
C LEU A 35 6.40 9.80 -5.81
N GLN A 36 6.83 10.08 -4.57
CA GLN A 36 8.20 10.50 -4.27
C GLN A 36 9.22 9.36 -4.40
N TYR A 37 8.73 8.10 -4.40
CA TYR A 37 9.56 6.91 -4.53
C TYR A 37 9.57 6.33 -5.96
N GLU A 38 9.07 7.02 -6.99
CA GLU A 38 9.09 6.48 -8.36
C GLU A 38 10.51 6.10 -8.86
N GLU A 39 11.55 6.76 -8.34
CA GLU A 39 12.95 6.41 -8.62
C GLU A 39 13.45 5.18 -7.82
N VAL A 40 12.76 4.80 -6.73
CA VAL A 40 13.09 3.66 -5.86
C VAL A 40 12.14 2.50 -6.16
N ALA A 41 12.61 1.55 -6.96
CA ALA A 41 11.75 0.48 -7.50
C ALA A 41 11.07 -0.44 -6.46
N VAL A 42 11.48 -0.44 -5.17
CA VAL A 42 10.98 -1.37 -4.14
C VAL A 42 10.91 -0.71 -2.76
N MET A 43 9.79 -0.91 -2.05
CA MET A 43 9.61 -0.52 -0.64
C MET A 43 9.46 -1.74 0.27
N LYS A 44 9.77 -1.58 1.56
CA LYS A 44 9.61 -2.63 2.59
C LYS A 44 8.35 -2.36 3.41
N MET A 45 7.40 -3.29 3.43
CA MET A 45 6.19 -3.25 4.24
C MET A 45 6.28 -4.28 5.38
N PHE A 46 5.80 -3.90 6.57
CA PHE A 46 5.77 -4.75 7.78
C PHE A 46 7.13 -5.37 8.15
N ASP A 47 8.23 -4.73 7.74
CA ASP A 47 9.61 -5.24 7.86
C ASP A 47 9.87 -6.65 7.30
N LYS A 48 8.93 -7.20 6.52
CA LYS A 48 8.95 -8.58 6.05
C LYS A 48 8.66 -8.72 4.56
N ALA A 49 7.91 -7.79 3.96
CA ALA A 49 7.50 -7.85 2.57
C ALA A 49 8.21 -6.77 1.74
N LYS A 50 8.80 -7.15 0.61
CA LYS A 50 9.29 -6.21 -0.40
C LYS A 50 8.23 -6.05 -1.49
N VAL A 51 7.84 -4.82 -1.77
CA VAL A 51 6.76 -4.48 -2.70
C VAL A 51 7.29 -3.52 -3.75
N ASN A 52 7.00 -3.78 -5.02
CA ASN A 52 7.36 -2.86 -6.09
C ASN A 52 6.43 -1.63 -6.08
N VAL A 53 7.02 -0.44 -5.99
CA VAL A 53 6.27 0.83 -5.85
C VAL A 53 5.43 1.11 -7.10
N ASN A 54 5.97 0.91 -8.30
CA ASN A 54 5.26 1.17 -9.56
C ASN A 54 4.05 0.26 -9.74
N LEU A 55 4.19 -1.03 -9.42
CA LEU A 55 3.08 -1.97 -9.46
C LEU A 55 2.02 -1.65 -8.40
N LEU A 56 2.43 -1.17 -7.23
CA LEU A 56 1.50 -0.73 -6.19
C LEU A 56 0.73 0.52 -6.61
N ILE A 57 1.41 1.54 -7.15
CA ILE A 57 0.76 2.73 -7.72
C ILE A 57 -0.24 2.34 -8.79
N PHE A 58 0.14 1.46 -9.73
CA PHE A 58 -0.75 0.96 -10.78
C PHE A 58 -1.99 0.25 -10.19
N LEU A 59 -1.81 -0.60 -9.19
CA LEU A 59 -2.89 -1.31 -8.52
C LEU A 59 -3.86 -0.33 -7.83
N LEU A 60 -3.34 0.66 -7.11
CA LEU A 60 -4.14 1.67 -6.43
C LEU A 60 -4.94 2.50 -7.44
N LYS A 61 -4.28 2.99 -8.51
CA LYS A 61 -4.95 3.70 -9.62
C LYS A 61 -6.12 2.90 -10.18
N LYS A 62 -5.87 1.63 -10.50
CA LYS A 62 -6.87 0.74 -11.11
C LYS A 62 -8.03 0.39 -10.17
N LYS A 63 -7.78 0.29 -8.86
CA LYS A 63 -8.77 -0.18 -7.88
C LYS A 63 -9.59 0.95 -7.25
N PHE A 64 -8.99 2.13 -7.03
CA PHE A 64 -9.59 3.21 -6.25
C PHE A 64 -9.75 4.54 -7.00
N PHE A 65 -8.94 4.80 -8.03
CA PHE A 65 -8.97 6.08 -8.77
C PHE A 65 -9.62 5.99 -10.15
N LYS A 66 -10.36 4.92 -10.44
CA LYS A 66 -11.16 4.85 -11.66
C LYS A 66 -12.31 5.86 -11.57
N LYS A 67 -12.14 7.01 -12.23
CA LYS A 67 -13.25 7.74 -12.85
C LYS A 67 -13.68 7.00 -14.12
#